data_AF-A0A602YWN9-F1
#
_entry.id   AF-A0A602YWN9-F1
#
_cell.length_a   1.000
_cell.length_b   1.000
_cell.length_c   1.000
_cell.angle_alpha   90.00
_cell.angle_beta   90.00
_cell.angle_gamma   90.00
#
_symmetry.space_group_name_H-M   'P 1'
#
loop_
_entity.id
_entity.type
_entity.pdbx_description
1 polymer ?
#
loop_
_entity_poly.entity_id
_entity_poly.type
_entity_poly.pdbx_seq_one_letter_code
_entity_poly.pdbx_strand_id
1 'polypeptide(L)'
;MKPLMKPIDTPDRVFHDGDPSTGELGTICSAEWLNDTQASIRDIQAECITILRANGLEPDETKRDQLWEAIQAAIKNHVPAASLVGAGIVQLSSSVTSDSETIAATLKAVKIAMDNGNARMAKDRNGSDIPNKALFRQNLELGNSATRNVGTTTGTVAAGDDVRITGAMQKAMNGSDIPDKAAFCRALGLGALATSDGIDALIKSQNGADIPDKALFVQNLGLTELYPVGAPIPWPSDNIPAGYALMQGQAFDKSAYPKLAMAYPSGTIPDLRRLIIKGGYVGRAVLSYEADGNKSHTHGITINGVDLGRKYTNVFDYGTKSTSESGWHAHNFKYCSTSAYKDTPGAGLGMHSSNTSWTASDRIEGSGNHVHTIYIGGHSHYVDLGYHGHTATIAAEGNPENTVRNIAFNYIVRLA
;
A
#
# COMPACT_ATOMS: atom_id res chain seq x y z
N MET A 1 16.92 26.53 63.26
CA MET A 1 18.21 25.86 62.97
C MET A 1 19.20 26.83 62.34
N LYS A 2 20.37 27.00 62.96
CA LYS A 2 21.47 27.78 62.41
C LYS A 2 21.98 27.20 61.07
N PRO A 3 22.58 28.03 60.20
CA PRO A 3 23.30 27.54 59.02
C PRO A 3 24.38 26.52 59.40
N LEU A 4 24.78 25.67 58.44
CA LEU A 4 25.81 24.66 58.65
C LEU A 4 27.09 25.28 59.23
N MET A 5 27.67 24.60 60.21
CA MET A 5 28.99 24.96 60.77
C MET A 5 30.01 25.07 59.63
N LYS A 6 30.86 26.10 59.70
CA LYS A 6 31.91 26.27 58.70
C LYS A 6 32.84 25.05 58.70
N PRO A 7 33.26 24.55 57.53
CA PRO A 7 34.25 23.47 57.49
C PRO A 7 35.56 23.89 58.15
N ILE A 8 36.33 22.90 58.63
CA ILE A 8 37.67 23.17 59.18
C ILE A 8 38.57 23.76 58.09
N ASP A 9 39.46 24.67 58.47
CA ASP A 9 40.30 25.42 57.52
C ASP A 9 41.51 24.60 57.08
N THR A 10 41.25 23.57 56.29
CA THR A 10 42.23 22.76 55.57
C THR A 10 41.93 22.77 54.06
N PRO A 11 42.90 22.49 53.18
CA PRO A 11 42.72 22.55 51.73
C PRO A 11 41.56 21.70 51.20
N ASP A 12 41.28 20.57 51.86
CA ASP A 12 40.22 19.63 51.54
C ASP A 12 39.04 19.66 52.51
N ARG A 13 39.07 20.57 53.51
CA ARG A 13 38.01 20.83 54.49
C ARG A 13 37.68 19.67 55.41
N VAL A 14 38.63 18.76 55.64
CA VAL A 14 38.52 17.64 56.59
C VAL A 14 39.65 17.65 57.62
N PHE A 15 39.44 16.91 58.72
CA PHE A 15 40.45 16.67 59.74
C PHE A 15 41.43 15.58 59.32
N HIS A 16 42.71 15.80 59.61
CA HIS A 16 43.80 14.85 59.40
C HIS A 16 44.51 14.59 60.73
N ASP A 17 44.87 13.34 61.01
CA ASP A 17 45.55 12.95 62.25
C ASP A 17 47.05 13.32 62.27
N GLY A 18 47.59 13.76 61.13
CA GLY A 18 49.03 13.93 60.90
C GLY A 18 49.73 12.58 60.69
N ASP A 19 50.99 12.62 60.26
CA ASP A 19 51.83 11.43 60.08
C ASP A 19 53.18 11.62 60.79
N PRO A 20 53.37 10.98 61.96
CA PRO A 20 54.61 11.08 62.72
C PRO A 20 55.84 10.52 61.99
N SER A 21 55.66 9.65 60.98
CA SER A 21 56.75 9.02 60.22
C SER A 21 57.29 9.91 59.09
N THR A 22 56.50 10.91 58.67
CA THR A 22 56.88 11.92 57.67
C THR A 22 57.02 13.33 58.27
N GLY A 23 56.60 13.52 59.53
CA GLY A 23 56.66 14.80 60.26
C GLY A 23 55.46 15.71 59.99
N GLU A 24 54.43 15.21 59.31
CA GLU A 24 53.20 15.95 59.03
C GLU A 24 52.36 16.11 60.32
N LEU A 25 51.98 17.34 60.66
CA LEU A 25 51.18 17.63 61.86
C LEU A 25 49.69 17.44 61.56
N GLY A 26 48.93 16.94 62.54
CA GLY A 26 47.48 16.84 62.45
C GLY A 26 46.78 18.20 62.44
N THR A 27 45.53 18.20 61.97
CA THR A 27 44.69 19.40 61.87
C THR A 27 44.43 20.00 63.25
N ILE A 28 44.83 21.26 63.44
CA ILE A 28 44.56 21.98 64.68
C ILE A 28 43.08 22.33 64.76
N CYS A 29 42.43 21.90 65.83
CA CYS A 29 41.04 22.28 66.11
C CYS A 29 41.00 23.66 66.75
N SER A 30 40.58 24.67 65.99
CA SER A 30 40.56 26.06 66.45
C SER A 30 39.41 26.32 67.44
N ALA A 31 39.56 27.36 68.26
CA ALA A 31 38.49 27.83 69.15
C ALA A 31 37.24 28.26 68.37
N GLU A 32 37.39 28.81 67.16
CA GLU A 32 36.26 29.15 66.28
C GLU A 32 35.43 27.89 65.97
N TRP A 33 36.10 26.81 65.54
CA TRP A 33 35.41 25.57 65.19
C TRP A 33 34.74 24.90 66.40
N LEU A 34 35.40 24.86 67.56
CA LEU A 34 34.82 24.32 68.79
C LEU A 34 33.62 25.13 69.28
N ASN A 35 33.69 26.47 69.20
CA ASN A 35 32.58 27.34 69.54
C ASN A 35 31.40 27.18 68.58
N ASP A 36 31.66 27.05 67.27
CA ASP A 36 30.61 26.80 66.28
C ASP A 36 29.96 25.42 66.49
N THR A 37 30.73 24.42 66.90
CA THR A 37 30.22 23.09 67.28
C THR A 37 29.29 23.20 68.50
N GLN A 38 29.75 23.88 69.56
CA GLN A 38 28.94 24.10 70.76
C GLN A 38 27.65 24.88 70.44
N ALA A 39 27.75 25.92 69.61
CA ALA A 39 26.62 26.73 69.21
C ALA A 39 25.58 25.92 68.41
N SER A 40 26.04 25.03 67.52
CA SER A 40 25.18 24.15 66.71
C SER A 40 24.44 23.13 67.57
N ILE A 41 25.13 22.50 68.54
CA ILE A 41 24.50 21.56 69.48
C ILE A 41 23.44 22.26 70.33
N ARG A 42 23.75 23.45 70.88
CA ARG A 42 22.80 24.22 71.69
C ARG A 42 21.57 24.67 70.89
N ASP A 43 21.74 24.99 69.61
CA ASP A 43 20.63 25.40 68.73
C ASP A 43 19.66 24.25 68.47
N ILE A 44 20.18 23.05 68.15
CA ILE A 44 19.35 21.84 68.01
C ILE A 44 18.64 21.52 69.33
N GLN A 45 19.33 21.62 70.46
CA GLN A 45 18.71 21.43 71.77
C GLN A 45 17.58 22.43 72.03
N ALA A 46 17.75 23.71 71.67
CA ALA A 46 16.71 24.74 71.83
C ALA A 46 15.48 24.50 70.95
N GLU A 47 15.66 24.02 69.70
CA GLU A 47 14.56 23.61 68.81
C GLU A 47 13.79 22.43 69.42
N CYS A 48 14.49 21.40 69.90
CA CYS A 48 13.85 20.28 70.59
C CYS A 48 13.07 20.75 71.82
N ILE A 49 13.64 21.63 72.65
CA ILE A 49 12.97 22.18 73.84
C ILE A 49 11.72 22.99 73.45
N THR A 50 11.77 23.73 72.33
CA THR A 50 10.60 24.44 71.80
C THR A 50 9.46 23.48 71.46
N ILE A 51 9.78 22.34 70.82
CA ILE A 51 8.78 21.28 70.52
C ILE A 51 8.17 20.72 71.80
N LEU A 52 8.98 20.44 72.83
CA LEU A 52 8.49 19.98 74.13
C LEU A 52 7.50 20.99 74.74
N ARG A 53 7.90 22.27 74.82
CA ARG A 53 7.09 23.33 75.44
C ARG A 53 5.81 23.63 74.70
N ALA A 54 5.85 23.62 73.36
CA ALA A 54 4.65 23.78 72.53
C ALA A 54 3.60 22.70 72.83
N ASN A 55 4.02 21.55 73.35
CA ASN A 55 3.16 20.43 73.73
C ASN A 55 3.02 20.27 75.25
N GLY A 56 3.34 21.31 76.03
CA GLY A 56 3.13 21.36 77.48
C GLY A 56 4.15 20.58 78.32
N LEU A 57 5.31 20.24 77.76
CA LEU A 57 6.38 19.53 78.46
C LEU A 57 7.56 20.48 78.73
N GLU A 58 8.16 20.41 79.92
CA GLU A 58 9.43 21.07 80.22
C GLU A 58 10.59 20.06 80.17
N PRO A 59 11.82 20.50 79.82
CA PRO A 59 12.97 19.60 79.75
C PRO A 59 13.33 19.01 81.12
N ASP A 60 13.45 17.68 81.18
CA ASP A 60 13.82 16.91 82.36
C ASP A 60 15.06 16.05 82.05
N GLU A 61 16.15 16.30 82.78
CA GLU A 61 17.43 15.59 82.60
C GLU A 61 17.36 14.10 82.97
N THR A 62 16.34 13.69 83.73
CA THR A 62 16.15 12.29 84.14
C THR A 62 15.43 11.45 83.07
N LYS A 63 14.81 12.09 82.07
CA LYS A 63 14.04 11.43 81.00
C LYS A 63 14.80 11.39 79.68
N ARG A 64 14.57 10.34 78.88
CA ARG A 64 15.27 10.12 77.60
C ARG A 64 14.36 10.07 76.37
N ASP A 65 13.04 10.17 76.54
CA ASP A 65 12.02 10.02 75.51
C ASP A 65 11.05 11.22 75.41
N GLN A 66 11.29 12.29 76.16
CA GLN A 66 10.46 13.50 76.20
C GLN A 66 10.19 14.15 74.82
N LEU A 67 11.12 14.07 73.87
CA LEU A 67 10.89 14.55 72.50
C LEU A 67 9.87 13.69 71.76
N TRP A 68 9.90 12.37 71.96
CA TRP A 68 8.94 11.45 71.38
C TRP A 68 7.55 11.65 72.00
N GLU A 69 7.47 11.83 73.32
CA GLU A 69 6.21 12.17 74.01
C GLU A 69 5.60 13.47 73.47
N ALA A 70 6.42 14.51 73.28
CA ALA A 70 5.97 15.79 72.70
C ALA A 70 5.38 15.63 71.29
N ILE A 71 6.04 14.84 70.43
CA ILE A 71 5.57 14.59 69.05
C ILE A 71 4.25 13.80 69.07
N GLN A 72 4.11 12.79 69.94
CA GLN A 72 2.86 12.05 70.08
C GLN A 72 1.71 12.95 70.56
N ALA A 73 1.98 13.84 71.51
CA ALA A 73 1.01 14.82 71.99
C ALA A 73 0.60 15.79 70.87
N ALA A 74 1.54 16.25 70.05
CA ALA A 74 1.26 17.13 68.92
C ALA A 74 0.28 16.49 67.93
N ILE A 75 0.52 15.22 67.57
CA ILE A 75 -0.34 14.46 66.64
C ILE A 75 -1.76 14.29 67.22
N LYS A 76 -1.90 14.03 68.53
CA LYS A 76 -3.20 13.85 69.17
C LYS A 76 -3.97 15.17 69.35
N ASN A 77 -3.29 16.25 69.71
CA ASN A 77 -3.93 17.51 70.10
C ASN A 77 -4.17 18.45 68.91
N HIS A 78 -3.38 18.34 67.83
CA HIS A 78 -3.47 19.26 66.69
C HIS A 78 -4.13 18.68 65.44
N VAL A 79 -4.52 17.39 65.42
CA VAL A 79 -5.36 16.84 64.35
C VAL A 79 -6.81 16.79 64.84
N PRO A 80 -7.71 17.69 64.37
CA PRO A 80 -9.10 17.72 64.84
C PRO A 80 -9.89 16.50 64.32
N ALA A 81 -11.09 16.29 64.87
CA ALA A 81 -12.08 15.44 64.23
C ALA A 81 -12.50 16.06 62.89
N ALA A 82 -12.69 15.25 61.85
CA ALA A 82 -13.14 15.79 60.57
C ALA A 82 -14.58 16.29 60.67
N SER A 83 -14.88 17.33 59.89
CA SER A 83 -16.23 17.89 59.75
C SER A 83 -16.49 18.22 58.27
N LEU A 84 -17.70 18.66 57.96
CA LEU A 84 -18.06 19.08 56.59
C LEU A 84 -17.21 20.25 56.07
N VAL A 85 -16.54 21.00 56.95
CA VAL A 85 -15.78 22.21 56.61
C VAL A 85 -14.31 22.15 57.04
N GLY A 86 -13.84 21.05 57.63
CA GLY A 86 -12.46 20.91 58.13
C GLY A 86 -11.97 19.47 58.07
N ALA A 87 -10.75 19.28 57.54
CA ALA A 87 -10.09 17.97 57.47
C ALA A 87 -9.66 17.49 58.88
N GLY A 88 -9.73 16.18 59.11
CA GLY A 88 -9.44 15.59 60.42
C GLY A 88 -9.55 14.07 60.44
N ILE A 89 -9.54 13.46 61.63
CA ILE A 89 -9.73 12.02 61.82
C ILE A 89 -11.24 11.70 61.87
N VAL A 90 -11.64 10.58 61.25
CA VAL A 90 -13.04 10.12 61.19
C VAL A 90 -13.16 8.71 61.77
N GLN A 91 -14.22 8.46 62.53
CA GLN A 91 -14.62 7.10 62.92
C GLN A 91 -15.56 6.51 61.87
N LEU A 92 -15.37 5.24 61.52
CA LEU A 92 -16.18 4.54 60.51
C LEU A 92 -17.24 3.65 61.17
N SER A 93 -18.44 3.60 60.60
CA SER A 93 -19.51 2.68 61.03
C SER A 93 -20.22 2.00 59.85
N SER A 94 -20.72 0.78 60.10
CA SER A 94 -21.60 0.05 59.18
C SER A 94 -23.06 0.03 59.61
N SER A 95 -23.45 0.84 60.61
CA SER A 95 -24.86 1.03 60.95
C SER A 95 -25.58 1.78 59.84
N VAL A 96 -26.82 1.39 59.55
CA VAL A 96 -27.71 2.04 58.56
C VAL A 96 -28.88 2.78 59.21
N THR A 97 -28.84 2.91 60.54
CA THR A 97 -29.89 3.57 61.35
C THR A 97 -29.29 4.56 62.36
N SER A 98 -28.06 5.03 62.11
CA SER A 98 -27.39 5.98 62.98
C SER A 98 -27.66 7.41 62.51
N ASP A 99 -27.98 8.28 63.46
CA ASP A 99 -28.18 9.72 63.20
C ASP A 99 -26.91 10.55 63.49
N SER A 100 -25.74 9.90 63.58
CA SER A 100 -24.47 10.58 63.90
C SER A 100 -23.94 11.37 62.71
N GLU A 101 -23.63 12.64 62.93
CA GLU A 101 -23.00 13.53 61.93
C GLU A 101 -21.46 13.52 61.99
N THR A 102 -20.87 12.81 62.96
CA THR A 102 -19.41 12.77 63.21
C THR A 102 -18.76 11.44 62.82
N ILE A 103 -19.55 10.49 62.33
CA ILE A 103 -19.11 9.14 61.93
C ILE A 103 -19.40 8.97 60.44
N ALA A 104 -18.40 8.55 59.65
CA ALA A 104 -18.61 8.27 58.23
C ALA A 104 -19.14 6.84 58.00
N ALA A 105 -20.04 6.72 57.03
CA ALA A 105 -20.54 5.44 56.57
C ALA A 105 -19.45 4.65 55.84
N THR A 106 -19.33 3.37 56.17
CA THR A 106 -18.54 2.40 55.40
C THR A 106 -19.25 2.00 54.11
N LEU A 107 -18.50 1.51 53.11
CA LEU A 107 -19.08 0.92 51.89
C LEU A 107 -20.10 -0.19 52.18
N LYS A 108 -19.94 -0.91 53.29
CA LYS A 108 -20.90 -1.93 53.75
C LYS A 108 -22.26 -1.32 54.11
N ALA A 109 -22.29 -0.22 54.87
CA ALA A 109 -23.52 0.49 55.19
C ALA A 109 -24.20 1.02 53.92
N VAL A 110 -23.43 1.65 53.02
CA VAL A 110 -23.94 2.15 51.74
C VAL A 110 -24.52 1.02 50.91
N LYS A 111 -23.84 -0.13 50.82
CA LYS A 111 -24.35 -1.32 50.10
C LYS A 111 -25.66 -1.82 50.70
N ILE A 112 -25.76 -1.97 52.01
CA ILE A 112 -27.00 -2.43 52.68
C ILE A 112 -28.16 -1.48 52.38
N ALA A 113 -27.94 -0.16 52.47
CA ALA A 113 -28.96 0.83 52.15
C ALA A 113 -29.39 0.76 50.66
N MET A 114 -28.42 0.63 49.74
CA MET A 114 -28.70 0.46 48.30
C MET A 114 -29.46 -0.85 48.01
N ASP A 115 -29.05 -1.96 48.60
CA ASP A 115 -29.73 -3.26 48.46
C ASP A 115 -31.17 -3.17 48.98
N ASN A 116 -31.41 -2.49 50.11
CA ASN A 116 -32.76 -2.27 50.65
C ASN A 116 -33.63 -1.43 49.70
N GLY A 117 -33.07 -0.33 49.16
CA GLY A 117 -33.74 0.52 48.18
C GLY A 117 -34.11 -0.26 46.92
N ASN A 118 -33.15 -1.00 46.36
CA ASN A 118 -33.38 -1.87 45.20
C ASN A 118 -34.46 -2.92 45.47
N ALA A 119 -34.46 -3.55 46.65
CA ALA A 119 -35.45 -4.56 47.01
C ALA A 119 -36.88 -3.99 47.14
N ARG A 120 -37.04 -2.73 47.56
CA ARG A 120 -38.34 -2.04 47.63
C ARG A 120 -38.84 -1.57 46.27
N MET A 121 -37.93 -1.32 45.32
CA MET A 121 -38.24 -0.87 43.96
C MET A 121 -38.25 -1.99 42.91
N ALA A 122 -38.06 -3.24 43.35
CA ALA A 122 -37.98 -4.39 42.45
C ALA A 122 -39.34 -4.61 41.76
N LYS A 123 -39.38 -4.51 40.42
CA LYS A 123 -40.62 -4.54 39.63
C LYS A 123 -41.39 -5.86 39.78
N ASP A 124 -40.69 -6.95 40.01
CA ASP A 124 -41.22 -8.29 40.30
C ASP A 124 -41.91 -8.37 41.67
N ARG A 125 -41.65 -7.41 42.56
CA ARG A 125 -42.22 -7.30 43.90
C ARG A 125 -43.33 -6.26 44.03
N ASN A 126 -43.75 -5.60 42.93
CA ASN A 126 -44.81 -4.58 42.91
C ASN A 126 -46.11 -5.06 43.60
N GLY A 127 -46.27 -4.70 44.87
CA GLY A 127 -47.42 -5.07 45.71
C GLY A 127 -47.31 -6.42 46.43
N SER A 128 -46.18 -7.12 46.33
CA SER A 128 -45.90 -8.37 47.07
C SER A 128 -45.76 -8.15 48.57
N ASP A 129 -45.27 -6.97 48.94
CA ASP A 129 -45.03 -6.48 50.30
C ASP A 129 -46.28 -5.91 50.96
N ILE A 130 -47.37 -5.72 50.22
CA ILE A 130 -48.65 -5.25 50.75
C ILE A 130 -49.28 -6.38 51.60
N PRO A 131 -49.40 -6.21 52.93
CA PRO A 131 -49.88 -7.28 53.81
C PRO A 131 -51.33 -7.68 53.52
N ASN A 132 -52.18 -6.70 53.18
CA ASN A 132 -53.57 -6.92 52.79
C ASN A 132 -53.87 -6.27 51.44
N LYS A 133 -53.65 -7.04 50.36
CA LYS A 133 -53.90 -6.60 48.98
C LYS A 133 -55.36 -6.26 48.72
N ALA A 134 -56.31 -6.90 49.42
CA ALA A 134 -57.74 -6.64 49.25
C ALA A 134 -58.13 -5.26 49.82
N LEU A 135 -57.70 -4.96 51.05
CA LEU A 135 -57.91 -3.63 51.66
C LEU A 135 -57.21 -2.52 50.87
N PHE A 136 -55.99 -2.79 50.37
CA PHE A 136 -55.29 -1.84 49.51
C PHE A 136 -56.08 -1.48 48.24
N ARG A 137 -56.63 -2.48 47.53
CA ARG A 137 -57.49 -2.22 46.35
C ARG A 137 -58.79 -1.49 46.71
N GLN A 138 -59.34 -1.74 47.89
CA GLN A 138 -60.54 -1.06 48.40
C GLN A 138 -60.25 0.42 48.65
N ASN A 139 -59.15 0.76 49.31
CA ASN A 139 -58.76 2.14 49.59
C ASN A 139 -58.46 2.94 48.30
N LEU A 140 -58.10 2.26 47.21
CA LEU A 140 -57.91 2.87 45.88
C LEU A 140 -59.18 2.87 45.02
N GLU A 141 -60.30 2.36 45.54
CA GLU A 141 -61.59 2.31 44.83
C GLU A 141 -61.55 1.58 43.47
N LEU A 142 -60.62 0.64 43.27
CA LEU A 142 -60.40 -0.02 41.97
C LEU A 142 -61.51 -1.04 41.59
N GLY A 143 -62.44 -1.29 42.51
CA GLY A 143 -63.54 -2.25 42.33
C GLY A 143 -63.08 -3.68 42.05
N ASN A 144 -64.03 -4.52 41.60
CA ASN A 144 -63.77 -5.94 41.33
C ASN A 144 -63.05 -6.18 39.98
N SER A 145 -62.98 -5.19 39.09
CA SER A 145 -62.32 -5.32 37.79
C SER A 145 -60.82 -5.55 37.95
N ALA A 146 -60.20 -4.99 38.99
CA ALA A 146 -58.77 -5.12 39.26
C ALA A 146 -58.28 -6.54 39.58
N THR A 147 -59.19 -7.50 39.79
CA THR A 147 -58.85 -8.91 40.09
C THR A 147 -59.40 -9.89 39.07
N ARG A 148 -60.08 -9.41 38.02
CA ARG A 148 -60.73 -10.26 37.01
C ARG A 148 -59.95 -10.17 35.72
N ASN A 149 -59.75 -11.32 35.06
CA ASN A 149 -59.21 -11.34 33.70
C ASN A 149 -60.17 -10.64 32.73
N VAL A 150 -59.65 -10.18 31.59
CA VAL A 150 -60.47 -9.73 30.45
C VAL A 150 -60.84 -10.94 29.60
N GLY A 151 -62.11 -11.09 29.20
CA GLY A 151 -62.56 -12.23 28.41
C GLY A 151 -64.05 -12.19 28.08
N THR A 152 -64.53 -13.25 27.41
CA THR A 152 -65.91 -13.34 26.89
C THR A 152 -66.88 -14.12 27.78
N THR A 153 -66.43 -14.59 28.95
CA THR A 153 -67.20 -15.48 29.84
C THR A 153 -67.64 -14.77 31.13
N THR A 154 -68.77 -15.19 31.70
CA THR A 154 -69.21 -14.75 33.04
C THR A 154 -68.11 -15.02 34.06
N GLY A 155 -67.70 -14.01 34.83
CA GLY A 155 -66.53 -14.13 35.70
C GLY A 155 -65.38 -13.18 35.32
N THR A 156 -65.39 -12.64 34.11
CA THR A 156 -64.35 -11.74 33.57
C THR A 156 -64.86 -10.31 33.35
N VAL A 157 -63.94 -9.36 33.20
CA VAL A 157 -64.23 -8.06 32.57
C VAL A 157 -64.51 -8.32 31.09
N ALA A 158 -65.63 -7.83 30.57
CA ALA A 158 -66.06 -8.11 29.20
C ALA A 158 -65.04 -7.61 28.18
N ALA A 159 -64.53 -8.51 27.34
CA ALA A 159 -63.69 -8.18 26.18
C ALA A 159 -64.52 -7.51 25.07
N GLY A 160 -63.87 -6.83 24.12
CA GLY A 160 -64.57 -6.09 23.06
C GLY A 160 -65.49 -6.94 22.16
N ASP A 161 -65.21 -8.24 22.05
CA ASP A 161 -65.99 -9.25 21.33
C ASP A 161 -66.91 -10.08 22.25
N ASP A 162 -67.18 -9.59 23.46
CA ASP A 162 -68.09 -10.23 24.39
C ASP A 162 -69.54 -9.82 24.10
N VAL A 163 -70.44 -10.81 24.03
CA VAL A 163 -71.88 -10.61 23.80
C VAL A 163 -72.58 -9.86 24.94
N ARG A 164 -71.95 -9.77 26.12
CA ARG A 164 -72.41 -8.94 27.25
C ARG A 164 -72.30 -7.44 26.95
N ILE A 165 -71.48 -7.03 25.99
CA ILE A 165 -71.39 -5.62 25.56
C ILE A 165 -72.48 -5.35 24.51
N THR A 166 -73.57 -4.73 24.94
CA THR A 166 -74.67 -4.32 24.07
C THR A 166 -74.17 -3.32 23.01
N GLY A 167 -74.38 -3.63 21.73
CA GLY A 167 -74.01 -2.75 20.61
C GLY A 167 -72.56 -2.82 20.16
N ALA A 168 -71.74 -3.73 20.71
CA ALA A 168 -70.38 -3.95 20.22
C ALA A 168 -70.39 -4.63 18.84
N MET A 169 -69.52 -4.16 17.94
CA MET A 169 -69.29 -4.77 16.63
C MET A 169 -68.55 -6.10 16.81
N GLN A 170 -69.26 -7.21 16.66
CA GLN A 170 -68.70 -8.56 16.82
C GLN A 170 -67.90 -8.96 15.57
N LYS A 171 -66.79 -9.71 15.73
CA LYS A 171 -65.92 -10.12 14.61
C LYS A 171 -66.67 -10.85 13.47
N ALA A 172 -67.68 -11.64 13.81
CA ALA A 172 -68.52 -12.37 12.85
C ALA A 172 -69.63 -11.49 12.22
N MET A 173 -69.80 -10.27 12.72
CA MET A 173 -70.86 -9.32 12.34
C MET A 173 -70.32 -8.15 11.51
N ASN A 174 -69.08 -8.23 11.00
CA ASN A 174 -68.52 -7.22 10.10
C ASN A 174 -69.37 -7.11 8.83
N GLY A 175 -70.19 -6.07 8.75
CA GLY A 175 -71.12 -5.82 7.66
C GLY A 175 -72.39 -6.67 7.70
N SER A 176 -72.72 -7.36 8.80
CA SER A 176 -74.01 -8.05 8.95
C SER A 176 -75.18 -7.07 9.08
N ASP A 177 -74.88 -5.87 9.55
CA ASP A 177 -75.79 -4.72 9.66
C ASP A 177 -76.01 -4.01 8.32
N ILE A 178 -75.23 -4.33 7.28
CA ILE A 178 -75.43 -3.81 5.92
C ILE A 178 -76.61 -4.56 5.29
N PRO A 179 -77.78 -3.91 5.10
CA PRO A 179 -78.99 -4.60 4.66
C PRO A 179 -78.88 -5.14 3.22
N ASP A 180 -78.13 -4.44 2.37
CA ASP A 180 -77.80 -4.85 1.01
C ASP A 180 -76.30 -4.71 0.76
N LYS A 181 -75.57 -5.80 1.03
CA LYS A 181 -74.13 -5.88 0.82
C LYS A 181 -73.75 -5.64 -0.65
N ALA A 182 -74.60 -6.05 -1.59
CA ALA A 182 -74.34 -5.88 -3.01
C ALA A 182 -74.46 -4.40 -3.43
N ALA A 183 -75.44 -3.67 -2.91
CA ALA A 183 -75.54 -2.23 -3.11
C ALA A 183 -74.37 -1.47 -2.47
N PHE A 184 -73.96 -1.88 -1.26
CA PHE A 184 -72.80 -1.30 -0.59
C PHE A 184 -71.50 -1.46 -1.40
N CYS A 185 -71.22 -2.67 -1.89
CA CYS A 185 -70.05 -2.92 -2.75
C CYS A 185 -70.12 -2.11 -4.06
N ARG A 186 -71.31 -1.96 -4.67
CA ARG A 186 -71.50 -1.10 -5.84
C ARG A 186 -71.22 0.38 -5.53
N ALA A 187 -71.71 0.89 -4.40
CA ALA A 187 -71.53 2.28 -3.98
C ALA A 187 -70.07 2.64 -3.71
N LEU A 188 -69.26 1.68 -3.23
CA LEU A 188 -67.82 1.85 -3.04
C LEU A 188 -66.99 1.72 -4.34
N GLY A 189 -67.65 1.48 -5.49
CA GLY A 189 -66.95 1.22 -6.75
C GLY A 189 -66.25 -0.14 -6.81
N LEU A 190 -66.54 -1.04 -5.86
CA LEU A 190 -65.97 -2.39 -5.78
C LEU A 190 -66.71 -3.42 -6.65
N GLY A 191 -67.78 -3.02 -7.34
CA GLY A 191 -68.44 -3.75 -8.44
C GLY A 191 -68.53 -5.28 -8.25
N ALA A 192 -68.19 -6.03 -9.30
CA ALA A 192 -68.07 -7.49 -9.29
C ALA A 192 -66.75 -8.02 -8.68
N LEU A 193 -65.86 -7.14 -8.20
CA LEU A 193 -64.61 -7.56 -7.53
C LEU A 193 -64.86 -8.22 -6.16
N ALA A 194 -66.03 -7.98 -5.56
CA ALA A 194 -66.38 -8.51 -4.24
C ALA A 194 -67.06 -9.90 -4.29
N THR A 195 -67.40 -10.41 -5.48
CA THR A 195 -67.79 -11.81 -5.66
C THR A 195 -66.58 -12.60 -6.15
N SER A 196 -66.61 -13.92 -6.03
CA SER A 196 -65.55 -14.85 -6.49
C SER A 196 -65.12 -14.65 -7.96
N ASP A 197 -65.87 -13.87 -8.74
CA ASP A 197 -65.64 -13.51 -10.13
C ASP A 197 -64.58 -12.39 -10.29
N GLY A 198 -64.15 -11.76 -9.18
CA GLY A 198 -63.06 -10.77 -9.15
C GLY A 198 -61.66 -11.32 -9.44
N ILE A 199 -61.49 -12.64 -9.55
CA ILE A 199 -60.25 -13.28 -10.00
C ILE A 199 -60.06 -13.12 -11.53
N ASP A 200 -61.14 -12.90 -12.28
CA ASP A 200 -61.09 -12.84 -13.75
C ASP A 200 -60.40 -11.58 -14.28
N ALA A 201 -60.31 -10.51 -13.48
CA ALA A 201 -59.66 -9.26 -13.86
C ALA A 201 -58.12 -9.38 -14.07
N LEU A 202 -57.51 -10.52 -13.70
CA LEU A 202 -56.07 -10.78 -13.87
C LEU A 202 -55.81 -12.15 -14.55
N ILE A 203 -56.73 -12.64 -15.38
CA ILE A 203 -56.44 -13.81 -16.21
C ILE A 203 -55.37 -13.42 -17.23
N LYS A 204 -54.16 -13.98 -17.09
CA LYS A 204 -53.02 -13.70 -17.98
C LYS A 204 -53.34 -13.91 -19.47
N SER A 205 -54.23 -14.85 -19.80
CA SER A 205 -54.66 -15.10 -21.19
C SER A 205 -55.62 -14.03 -21.75
N GLN A 206 -56.14 -13.13 -20.92
CA GLN A 206 -57.01 -12.02 -21.30
C GLN A 206 -56.31 -10.64 -21.22
N ASN A 207 -55.03 -10.59 -20.81
CA ASN A 207 -54.27 -9.33 -20.80
C ASN A 207 -54.23 -8.71 -22.20
N GLY A 208 -54.88 -7.55 -22.35
CA GLY A 208 -54.97 -6.82 -23.61
C GLY A 208 -56.03 -7.33 -24.59
N ALA A 209 -56.92 -8.23 -24.16
CA ALA A 209 -58.08 -8.66 -24.97
C ALA A 209 -59.11 -7.52 -25.15
N ASP A 210 -59.17 -6.62 -24.18
CA ASP A 210 -60.03 -5.45 -24.10
C ASP A 210 -59.47 -4.24 -24.88
N ILE A 211 -58.23 -4.30 -25.37
CA ILE A 211 -57.62 -3.24 -26.17
C ILE A 211 -58.28 -3.20 -27.55
N PRO A 212 -59.04 -2.13 -27.89
CA PRO A 212 -59.80 -2.08 -29.15
C PRO A 212 -58.91 -2.03 -30.39
N ASP A 213 -57.77 -1.34 -30.29
CA ASP A 213 -56.75 -1.26 -31.33
C ASP A 213 -55.37 -1.59 -30.76
N LYS A 214 -54.99 -2.86 -30.89
CA LYS A 214 -53.71 -3.37 -30.39
C LYS A 214 -52.52 -2.76 -31.14
N ALA A 215 -52.68 -2.41 -32.41
CA ALA A 215 -51.60 -1.84 -33.20
C ALA A 215 -51.30 -0.40 -32.75
N LEU A 216 -52.34 0.41 -32.57
CA LEU A 216 -52.22 1.75 -32.01
C LEU A 216 -51.71 1.72 -30.56
N PHE A 217 -52.13 0.74 -29.76
CA PHE A 217 -51.63 0.57 -28.39
C PHE A 217 -50.11 0.31 -28.36
N VAL A 218 -49.62 -0.63 -29.17
CA VAL A 218 -48.19 -0.92 -29.28
C VAL A 218 -47.42 0.29 -29.82
N GLN A 219 -48.01 1.07 -30.74
CA GLN A 219 -47.46 2.33 -31.23
C GLN A 219 -47.34 3.40 -30.15
N ASN A 220 -48.39 3.61 -29.36
CA ASN A 220 -48.40 4.59 -28.28
C ASN A 220 -47.41 4.23 -27.15
N LEU A 221 -47.14 2.95 -26.96
CA LEU A 221 -46.09 2.48 -26.05
C LEU A 221 -44.67 2.59 -26.64
N GLY A 222 -44.52 3.00 -27.91
CA GLY A 222 -43.22 3.09 -28.58
C GLY A 222 -42.56 1.73 -28.85
N LEU A 223 -43.33 0.64 -28.84
CA LEU A 223 -42.80 -0.73 -28.94
C LEU A 223 -42.72 -1.25 -30.39
N THR A 224 -43.05 -0.44 -31.39
CA THR A 224 -43.19 -0.89 -32.78
C THR A 224 -41.86 -1.12 -33.49
N GLU A 225 -40.75 -0.50 -33.05
CA GLU A 225 -39.46 -0.51 -33.79
C GLU A 225 -38.22 -0.48 -32.88
N LEU A 226 -38.11 -1.38 -31.89
CA LEU A 226 -36.89 -1.50 -31.07
C LEU A 226 -35.63 -1.89 -31.87
N TYR A 227 -35.81 -2.53 -33.04
CA TYR A 227 -34.76 -2.79 -34.02
C TYR A 227 -35.32 -2.51 -35.44
N PRO A 228 -34.80 -1.53 -36.18
CA PRO A 228 -35.44 -1.03 -37.41
C PRO A 228 -35.35 -2.03 -38.57
N VAL A 229 -36.34 -1.97 -39.48
CA VAL A 229 -36.30 -2.72 -40.75
C VAL A 229 -35.06 -2.29 -41.54
N GLY A 230 -34.34 -3.24 -42.14
CA GLY A 230 -33.12 -2.96 -42.89
C GLY A 230 -31.82 -3.01 -42.09
N ALA A 231 -31.85 -3.11 -40.75
CA ALA A 231 -30.62 -3.32 -39.98
C ALA A 231 -30.15 -4.79 -40.08
N PRO A 232 -28.84 -5.06 -40.32
CA PRO A 232 -28.29 -6.41 -40.33
C PRO A 232 -28.31 -7.07 -38.95
N ILE A 233 -28.90 -8.26 -38.86
CA ILE A 233 -28.99 -9.05 -37.62
C ILE A 233 -28.06 -10.27 -37.74
N PRO A 234 -27.11 -10.46 -36.80
CA PRO A 234 -26.30 -11.68 -36.76
C PRO A 234 -27.16 -12.84 -36.26
N TRP A 235 -27.40 -13.82 -37.12
CA TRP A 235 -28.23 -14.99 -36.84
C TRP A 235 -27.39 -16.27 -36.71
N PRO A 236 -27.53 -17.05 -35.61
CA PRO A 236 -26.63 -18.18 -35.32
C PRO A 236 -27.00 -19.49 -36.03
N SER A 237 -27.98 -19.52 -36.93
CA SER A 237 -28.48 -20.74 -37.57
C SER A 237 -28.66 -20.57 -39.07
N ASP A 238 -28.62 -21.66 -39.82
CA ASP A 238 -28.98 -21.69 -41.25
C ASP A 238 -30.51 -21.68 -41.47
N ASN A 239 -31.30 -21.94 -40.43
CA ASN A 239 -32.76 -21.86 -40.49
C ASN A 239 -33.22 -20.41 -40.29
N ILE A 240 -33.63 -19.76 -41.37
CA ILE A 240 -34.02 -18.35 -41.35
C ILE A 240 -35.46 -18.19 -40.88
N PRO A 241 -35.74 -17.37 -39.85
CA PRO A 241 -37.10 -17.15 -39.38
C PRO A 241 -38.00 -16.52 -40.45
N ALA A 242 -39.29 -16.83 -40.42
CA ALA A 242 -40.27 -16.20 -41.28
C ALA A 242 -40.25 -14.66 -41.13
N GLY A 243 -40.34 -13.94 -42.25
CA GLY A 243 -40.27 -12.46 -42.27
C GLY A 243 -38.85 -11.88 -42.38
N TYR A 244 -37.82 -12.73 -42.46
CA TYR A 244 -36.43 -12.33 -42.66
C TYR A 244 -35.84 -12.93 -43.94
N ALA A 245 -34.81 -12.29 -44.47
CA ALA A 245 -34.01 -12.80 -45.58
C ALA A 245 -32.51 -12.77 -45.25
N LEU A 246 -31.75 -13.72 -45.78
CA LEU A 246 -30.28 -13.69 -45.75
C LEU A 246 -29.76 -12.49 -46.55
N MET A 247 -28.67 -11.87 -46.13
CA MET A 247 -28.07 -10.72 -46.81
C MET A 247 -26.98 -11.14 -47.80
N GLN A 248 -27.38 -11.41 -49.05
CA GLN A 248 -26.52 -12.07 -50.06
C GLN A 248 -26.48 -11.33 -51.41
N GLY A 249 -26.77 -10.02 -51.43
CA GLY A 249 -26.70 -9.23 -52.66
C GLY A 249 -27.95 -9.26 -53.53
N GLN A 250 -29.05 -9.84 -53.05
CA GLN A 250 -30.27 -10.03 -53.85
C GLN A 250 -31.14 -8.76 -53.94
N ALA A 251 -31.85 -8.63 -55.05
CA ALA A 251 -32.88 -7.59 -55.22
C ALA A 251 -34.15 -7.90 -54.42
N PHE A 252 -34.94 -6.86 -54.12
CA PHE A 252 -36.26 -6.99 -53.49
C PHE A 252 -37.28 -6.02 -54.11
N ASP A 253 -38.57 -6.35 -53.99
CA ASP A 253 -39.66 -5.49 -54.43
C ASP A 253 -39.87 -4.33 -53.44
N LYS A 254 -39.58 -3.11 -53.89
CA LYS A 254 -39.69 -1.89 -53.09
C LYS A 254 -41.14 -1.53 -52.73
N SER A 255 -42.11 -1.94 -53.56
CA SER A 255 -43.53 -1.71 -53.31
C SER A 255 -44.07 -2.68 -52.27
N ALA A 256 -43.59 -3.93 -52.27
CA ALA A 256 -43.94 -4.91 -51.25
C ALA A 256 -43.28 -4.62 -49.88
N TYR A 257 -42.07 -4.04 -49.88
CA TYR A 257 -41.27 -3.78 -48.68
C TYR A 257 -40.83 -2.31 -48.56
N PRO A 258 -41.77 -1.37 -48.31
CA PRO A 258 -41.48 0.07 -48.32
C PRO A 258 -40.49 0.49 -47.22
N LYS A 259 -40.55 -0.11 -46.03
CA LYS A 259 -39.60 0.18 -44.94
C LYS A 259 -38.18 -0.31 -45.27
N LEU A 260 -38.06 -1.46 -45.92
CA LEU A 260 -36.76 -1.96 -46.40
C LEU A 260 -36.22 -1.07 -47.53
N ALA A 261 -37.09 -0.56 -48.40
CA ALA A 261 -36.73 0.41 -49.44
C ALA A 261 -36.23 1.75 -48.89
N MET A 262 -36.66 2.15 -47.68
CA MET A 262 -36.10 3.31 -46.99
C MET A 262 -34.65 3.06 -46.55
N ALA A 263 -34.34 1.86 -46.06
CA ALA A 263 -32.98 1.48 -45.65
C ALA A 263 -32.05 1.21 -46.85
N TYR A 264 -32.57 0.59 -47.91
CA TYR A 264 -31.84 0.27 -49.13
C TYR A 264 -32.56 0.85 -50.37
N PRO A 265 -32.38 2.15 -50.66
CA PRO A 265 -33.05 2.81 -51.79
C PRO A 265 -32.73 2.20 -53.16
N SER A 266 -31.61 1.51 -53.29
CA SER A 266 -31.19 0.76 -54.47
C SER A 266 -32.12 -0.41 -54.83
N GLY A 267 -32.96 -0.88 -53.90
CA GLY A 267 -33.76 -2.09 -54.08
C GLY A 267 -32.93 -3.38 -54.03
N THR A 268 -31.70 -3.32 -53.52
CA THR A 268 -30.79 -4.47 -53.38
C THR A 268 -30.29 -4.57 -51.94
N ILE A 269 -30.41 -5.75 -51.34
CA ILE A 269 -29.87 -6.05 -50.03
C ILE A 269 -28.35 -6.25 -50.16
N PRO A 270 -27.50 -5.63 -49.32
CA PRO A 270 -26.06 -5.84 -49.36
C PRO A 270 -25.66 -7.32 -49.22
N ASP A 271 -24.61 -7.74 -49.92
CA ASP A 271 -23.97 -9.05 -49.65
C ASP A 271 -23.01 -8.89 -48.47
N LEU A 272 -23.36 -9.48 -47.33
CA LEU A 272 -22.55 -9.42 -46.11
C LEU A 272 -21.84 -10.74 -45.81
N ARG A 273 -21.86 -11.71 -46.74
CA ARG A 273 -21.13 -12.97 -46.55
C ARG A 273 -19.64 -12.69 -46.44
N ARG A 274 -19.01 -13.25 -45.42
CA ARG A 274 -17.57 -13.08 -45.11
C ARG A 274 -17.14 -11.64 -44.81
N LEU A 275 -18.08 -10.71 -44.57
CA LEU A 275 -17.77 -9.33 -44.20
C LEU A 275 -17.94 -9.09 -42.70
N ILE A 276 -17.19 -8.13 -42.17
CA ILE A 276 -17.33 -7.59 -40.82
C ILE A 276 -17.88 -6.17 -40.92
N ILE A 277 -18.90 -5.85 -40.15
CA ILE A 277 -19.48 -4.50 -40.11
C ILE A 277 -18.52 -3.57 -39.35
N LYS A 278 -18.07 -2.50 -40.03
CA LYS A 278 -17.23 -1.43 -39.48
C LYS A 278 -18.01 -0.13 -39.49
N GLY A 279 -17.92 0.64 -38.40
CA GLY A 279 -18.57 1.95 -38.31
C GLY A 279 -18.11 2.88 -39.44
N GLY A 280 -19.06 3.58 -40.05
CA GLY A 280 -18.77 4.61 -41.04
C GLY A 280 -18.03 5.80 -40.42
N TYR A 281 -17.26 6.53 -41.23
CA TYR A 281 -16.57 7.75 -40.84
C TYR A 281 -16.53 8.73 -42.02
N VAL A 282 -16.27 10.01 -41.73
CA VAL A 282 -16.17 11.06 -42.75
C VAL A 282 -15.08 10.69 -43.76
N GLY A 283 -15.44 10.60 -45.04
CA GLY A 283 -14.54 10.16 -46.11
C GLY A 283 -14.76 8.71 -46.59
N ARG A 284 -15.70 7.97 -45.98
CA ARG A 284 -16.13 6.65 -46.46
C ARG A 284 -17.65 6.60 -46.65
N ALA A 285 -18.09 6.25 -47.85
CA ALA A 285 -19.52 6.10 -48.14
C ALA A 285 -20.14 4.92 -47.37
N VAL A 286 -21.37 5.08 -46.90
CA VAL A 286 -22.14 4.01 -46.25
C VAL A 286 -22.33 2.85 -47.24
N LEU A 287 -22.19 1.60 -46.78
CA LEU A 287 -22.19 0.37 -47.58
C LEU A 287 -21.02 0.19 -48.57
N SER A 288 -19.96 1.01 -48.49
CA SER A 288 -18.74 0.77 -49.28
C SER A 288 -17.92 -0.41 -48.75
N TYR A 289 -17.39 -1.23 -49.66
CA TYR A 289 -16.46 -2.32 -49.36
C TYR A 289 -15.05 -1.80 -49.05
N GLU A 290 -14.38 -2.41 -48.08
CA GLU A 290 -12.95 -2.19 -47.77
C GLU A 290 -12.30 -3.59 -47.76
N ALA A 291 -11.28 -3.79 -48.59
CA ALA A 291 -10.50 -5.03 -48.59
C ALA A 291 -9.65 -5.13 -47.32
N ASP A 292 -9.32 -6.35 -46.91
CA ASP A 292 -8.40 -6.59 -45.81
C ASP A 292 -6.97 -6.14 -46.17
N GLY A 293 -6.19 -5.78 -45.15
CA GLY A 293 -4.84 -5.30 -45.36
C GLY A 293 -4.01 -5.31 -44.08
N ASN A 294 -2.74 -5.67 -44.22
CA ASN A 294 -1.80 -5.59 -43.11
C ASN A 294 -1.35 -4.12 -42.90
N LYS A 295 -1.14 -3.74 -41.65
CA LYS A 295 -0.60 -2.42 -41.32
C LYS A 295 0.88 -2.35 -41.74
N SER A 296 1.30 -1.18 -42.24
CA SER A 296 2.71 -0.93 -42.55
C SER A 296 3.61 -1.22 -41.34
N HIS A 297 4.67 -2.00 -41.54
CA HIS A 297 5.66 -2.36 -40.53
C HIS A 297 7.03 -2.66 -41.17
N THR A 298 8.08 -2.84 -40.36
CA THR A 298 9.45 -3.16 -40.79
C THR A 298 10.03 -4.32 -39.99
N HIS A 299 11.08 -4.96 -40.52
CA HIS A 299 11.82 -6.04 -39.85
C HIS A 299 13.30 -5.67 -39.72
N GLY A 300 13.92 -6.07 -38.61
CA GLY A 300 15.37 -6.06 -38.46
C GLY A 300 15.98 -7.32 -39.07
N ILE A 301 17.13 -7.19 -39.74
CA ILE A 301 17.91 -8.32 -40.26
C ILE A 301 19.28 -8.30 -39.57
N THR A 302 19.67 -9.44 -39.01
CA THR A 302 21.03 -9.66 -38.48
C THR A 302 21.72 -10.70 -39.35
N ILE A 303 22.89 -10.34 -39.89
CA ILE A 303 23.77 -11.26 -40.63
C ILE A 303 24.92 -11.65 -39.70
N ASN A 304 25.09 -12.94 -39.46
CA ASN A 304 26.17 -13.44 -38.59
C ASN A 304 27.54 -13.27 -39.26
N GLY A 305 28.57 -13.03 -38.44
CA GLY A 305 29.96 -12.96 -38.92
C GLY A 305 30.43 -14.31 -39.47
N VAL A 306 31.25 -14.27 -40.52
CA VAL A 306 31.85 -15.44 -41.16
C VAL A 306 33.37 -15.33 -41.10
N ASP A 307 34.03 -16.32 -40.51
CA ASP A 307 35.50 -16.44 -40.53
C ASP A 307 35.96 -17.05 -41.87
N LEU A 308 36.78 -16.32 -42.61
CA LEU A 308 37.32 -16.75 -43.92
C LEU A 308 38.57 -17.65 -43.78
N GLY A 309 39.10 -17.79 -42.57
CA GLY A 309 40.27 -18.57 -42.22
C GLY A 309 41.60 -17.99 -42.74
N ARG A 310 42.69 -18.71 -42.50
CA ARG A 310 44.05 -18.32 -42.92
C ARG A 310 44.31 -18.70 -44.37
N LYS A 311 44.92 -17.79 -45.15
CA LYS A 311 45.40 -18.04 -46.52
C LYS A 311 46.91 -17.85 -46.58
N TYR A 312 47.59 -18.65 -47.40
CA TYR A 312 49.04 -18.55 -47.63
C TYR A 312 49.30 -17.81 -48.94
N THR A 313 50.32 -16.94 -48.95
CA THR A 313 50.77 -16.26 -50.17
C THR A 313 51.61 -17.21 -51.02
N ASN A 314 51.84 -16.83 -52.28
CA ASN A 314 52.84 -17.48 -53.11
C ASN A 314 54.26 -17.24 -52.57
N VAL A 315 55.20 -18.11 -52.91
CA VAL A 315 56.63 -17.99 -52.52
C VAL A 315 57.34 -17.02 -53.47
N PHE A 316 58.21 -16.16 -52.92
CA PHE A 316 59.08 -15.27 -53.69
C PHE A 316 60.55 -15.51 -53.31
N ASP A 317 61.43 -15.68 -54.30
CA ASP A 317 62.85 -15.93 -54.13
C ASP A 317 63.67 -14.71 -54.58
N TYR A 318 64.55 -14.21 -53.69
CA TYR A 318 65.43 -13.09 -53.99
C TYR A 318 66.65 -13.47 -54.85
N GLY A 319 66.97 -14.77 -54.95
CA GLY A 319 68.16 -15.28 -55.63
C GLY A 319 69.48 -14.82 -55.00
N THR A 320 70.58 -14.88 -55.75
CA THR A 320 71.90 -14.40 -55.32
C THR A 320 72.07 -12.91 -55.61
N LYS A 321 72.57 -12.13 -54.63
CA LYS A 321 72.93 -10.71 -54.80
C LYS A 321 74.44 -10.52 -54.62
N SER A 322 75.05 -9.63 -55.41
CA SER A 322 76.48 -9.30 -55.33
C SER A 322 76.72 -8.04 -54.49
N THR A 323 77.87 -7.93 -53.84
CA THR A 323 78.30 -6.72 -53.12
C THR A 323 78.91 -5.68 -54.07
N SER A 324 79.01 -4.42 -53.66
CA SER A 324 79.81 -3.42 -54.38
C SER A 324 81.30 -3.73 -54.27
N GLU A 325 82.07 -3.40 -55.30
CA GLU A 325 83.53 -3.54 -55.29
C GLU A 325 84.15 -2.38 -54.50
N SER A 326 84.90 -2.70 -53.45
CA SER A 326 85.59 -1.75 -52.58
C SER A 326 86.73 -2.44 -51.83
N GLY A 327 87.49 -1.68 -51.06
CA GLY A 327 88.65 -2.19 -50.32
C GLY A 327 89.98 -2.08 -51.07
N TRP A 328 89.98 -1.47 -52.27
CA TRP A 328 91.24 -1.11 -52.94
C TRP A 328 91.95 -0.02 -52.14
N HIS A 329 93.17 -0.32 -51.71
CA HIS A 329 94.03 0.63 -51.02
C HIS A 329 95.48 0.40 -51.43
N ALA A 330 96.28 1.46 -51.35
CA ALA A 330 97.70 1.42 -51.65
C ALA A 330 98.50 1.48 -50.33
N HIS A 331 99.63 0.74 -50.31
CA HIS A 331 100.63 0.89 -49.26
C HIS A 331 101.79 1.71 -49.82
N ASN A 332 102.21 2.75 -49.08
CA ASN A 332 103.37 3.57 -49.44
C ASN A 332 104.60 3.06 -48.68
N PHE A 333 105.63 2.61 -49.41
CA PHE A 333 106.92 2.23 -48.84
C PHE A 333 107.88 3.42 -48.93
N LYS A 334 108.41 3.88 -47.78
CA LYS A 334 109.35 5.00 -47.74
C LYS A 334 110.76 4.49 -47.97
N TYR A 335 111.28 4.66 -49.19
CA TYR A 335 112.69 4.47 -49.49
C TYR A 335 113.54 5.54 -48.79
N CYS A 336 114.51 5.15 -47.96
CA CYS A 336 115.45 6.05 -47.30
C CYS A 336 116.87 5.76 -47.80
N SER A 337 117.47 6.71 -48.52
CA SER A 337 118.88 6.69 -48.91
C SER A 337 119.66 7.70 -48.05
N THR A 338 120.40 7.21 -47.06
CA THR A 338 121.30 8.03 -46.24
C THR A 338 122.65 8.22 -46.93
N SER A 339 123.06 9.47 -47.14
CA SER A 339 124.41 9.87 -47.56
C SER A 339 125.44 9.52 -46.47
N ALA A 340 126.53 8.85 -46.85
CA ALA A 340 127.58 8.39 -45.94
C ALA A 340 128.96 8.89 -46.38
N TYR A 341 129.50 9.90 -45.68
CA TYR A 341 130.91 10.03 -45.28
C TYR A 341 131.02 11.27 -44.37
N LYS A 342 131.51 11.27 -43.13
CA LYS A 342 132.70 10.62 -42.54
C LYS A 342 132.53 10.52 -41.01
N ASP A 343 132.78 9.32 -40.49
CA ASP A 343 133.20 8.97 -39.11
C ASP A 343 132.21 9.14 -37.93
N THR A 344 131.34 8.14 -37.72
CA THR A 344 131.31 7.20 -36.54
C THR A 344 130.07 6.28 -36.68
N PRO A 345 130.17 4.95 -36.49
CA PRO A 345 129.14 3.99 -36.90
C PRO A 345 128.03 3.85 -35.85
N GLY A 346 126.77 4.00 -36.26
CA GLY A 346 125.59 3.72 -35.44
C GLY A 346 124.57 2.91 -36.25
N ALA A 347 124.35 1.67 -35.82
CA ALA A 347 123.58 0.62 -36.47
C ALA A 347 122.09 0.98 -36.69
N GLY A 348 121.54 0.60 -37.86
CA GLY A 348 120.09 0.58 -38.06
C GLY A 348 119.64 0.56 -39.52
N LEU A 349 119.67 -0.63 -40.15
CA LEU A 349 118.85 -1.12 -41.29
C LEU A 349 118.37 -0.11 -42.37
N GLY A 350 119.22 0.83 -42.78
CA GLY A 350 119.02 1.57 -44.02
C GLY A 350 119.44 0.70 -45.21
N MET A 351 118.51 0.44 -46.14
CA MET A 351 118.79 -0.21 -47.43
C MET A 351 119.89 0.56 -48.16
N HIS A 352 121.14 0.13 -47.98
CA HIS A 352 122.29 0.66 -48.69
C HIS A 352 122.22 0.24 -50.16
N SER A 353 121.99 1.23 -51.03
CA SER A 353 122.19 1.08 -52.47
C SER A 353 123.68 1.08 -52.78
N SER A 354 124.30 -0.09 -52.99
CA SER A 354 125.58 -0.16 -53.67
C SER A 354 125.35 -0.18 -55.18
N ASN A 355 125.27 1.04 -55.72
CA ASN A 355 125.70 1.47 -57.04
C ASN A 355 125.93 0.36 -58.10
N THR A 356 124.96 0.21 -59.03
CA THR A 356 125.19 0.23 -60.50
C THR A 356 123.83 0.06 -61.22
N SER A 357 123.41 1.09 -61.98
CA SER A 357 122.17 1.20 -62.79
C SER A 357 120.87 1.58 -62.04
N TRP A 358 120.41 2.82 -62.21
CA TRP A 358 119.23 3.45 -61.58
C TRP A 358 117.87 2.99 -62.14
N THR A 359 117.47 1.74 -61.91
CA THR A 359 116.05 1.33 -62.03
C THR A 359 115.78 0.13 -61.09
N ALA A 360 114.99 0.33 -60.02
CA ALA A 360 114.49 -0.74 -59.15
C ALA A 360 112.98 -0.92 -59.36
N SER A 361 112.51 -2.15 -59.59
CA SER A 361 111.08 -2.51 -59.64
C SER A 361 110.74 -3.48 -58.49
N ASP A 362 109.69 -3.14 -57.73
CA ASP A 362 109.19 -3.88 -56.57
C ASP A 362 108.25 -5.05 -56.96
N ARG A 363 108.28 -6.18 -56.21
CA ARG A 363 107.27 -7.27 -56.28
C ARG A 363 106.52 -7.38 -54.93
N ILE A 364 105.18 -7.44 -54.96
CA ILE A 364 104.30 -7.68 -53.78
C ILE A 364 103.65 -9.08 -53.91
N GLU A 365 103.58 -9.88 -52.83
CA GLU A 365 102.87 -11.17 -52.80
C GLU A 365 101.37 -11.02 -52.45
N GLY A 366 100.49 -11.85 -53.04
CA GLY A 366 99.03 -11.72 -52.89
C GLY A 366 98.50 -12.06 -51.49
N SER A 367 97.83 -11.09 -50.84
CA SER A 367 97.10 -11.22 -49.58
C SER A 367 95.80 -10.41 -49.63
N GLY A 368 94.82 -10.68 -48.76
CA GLY A 368 93.58 -9.88 -48.65
C GLY A 368 92.25 -10.61 -48.92
N ASN A 369 92.26 -11.92 -49.15
CA ASN A 369 91.01 -12.69 -49.30
C ASN A 369 90.24 -12.76 -47.97
N HIS A 370 88.99 -12.29 -47.95
CA HIS A 370 88.10 -12.32 -46.80
C HIS A 370 86.64 -12.34 -47.24
N VAL A 371 85.74 -12.69 -46.32
CA VAL A 371 84.28 -12.68 -46.53
C VAL A 371 83.60 -11.88 -45.42
N HIS A 372 82.39 -11.41 -45.70
CA HIS A 372 81.55 -10.68 -44.74
C HIS A 372 80.25 -11.44 -44.48
N THR A 373 79.71 -11.31 -43.27
CA THR A 373 78.37 -11.81 -42.91
C THR A 373 77.38 -10.65 -42.92
N ILE A 374 76.25 -10.80 -43.63
CA ILE A 374 75.19 -9.79 -43.70
C ILE A 374 73.88 -10.41 -43.22
N TYR A 375 73.28 -9.81 -42.19
CA TYR A 375 71.95 -10.18 -41.68
C TYR A 375 70.87 -9.34 -42.38
N ILE A 376 69.89 -9.99 -43.03
CA ILE A 376 68.84 -9.32 -43.79
C ILE A 376 67.60 -9.01 -42.92
N GLY A 377 67.23 -9.89 -41.99
CA GLY A 377 66.09 -9.72 -41.09
C GLY A 377 64.74 -10.23 -41.62
N GLY A 378 63.73 -10.24 -40.76
CA GLY A 378 62.35 -10.58 -41.12
C GLY A 378 61.59 -9.36 -41.66
N HIS A 379 60.62 -9.60 -42.54
CA HIS A 379 59.69 -8.57 -43.00
C HIS A 379 58.28 -9.14 -43.16
N SER A 380 57.27 -8.27 -43.09
CA SER A 380 55.87 -8.60 -43.29
C SER A 380 55.25 -7.63 -44.31
N HIS A 381 54.21 -8.07 -45.00
CA HIS A 381 53.42 -7.26 -45.92
C HIS A 381 51.99 -7.10 -45.39
N TYR A 382 51.34 -6.01 -45.76
CA TYR A 382 49.89 -5.83 -45.58
C TYR A 382 49.20 -6.07 -46.92
N VAL A 383 48.03 -6.71 -46.89
CA VAL A 383 47.17 -6.92 -48.06
C VAL A 383 45.78 -6.41 -47.74
N ASP A 384 45.37 -5.35 -48.41
CA ASP A 384 44.03 -4.79 -48.28
C ASP A 384 43.02 -5.65 -49.06
N LEU A 385 41.99 -6.16 -48.38
CA LEU A 385 40.97 -7.03 -48.98
C LEU A 385 39.78 -6.28 -49.59
N GLY A 386 39.62 -4.99 -49.27
CA GLY A 386 38.52 -4.15 -49.76
C GLY A 386 37.15 -4.44 -49.13
N TYR A 387 36.12 -3.76 -49.64
CA TYR A 387 34.72 -3.95 -49.24
C TYR A 387 34.01 -4.96 -50.14
N HIS A 388 33.06 -5.70 -49.57
CA HIS A 388 32.13 -6.55 -50.32
C HIS A 388 30.71 -6.44 -49.74
N GLY A 389 29.71 -6.94 -50.45
CA GLY A 389 28.31 -6.89 -50.04
C GLY A 389 27.60 -8.24 -50.19
N HIS A 390 26.37 -8.31 -49.67
CA HIS A 390 25.50 -9.49 -49.72
C HIS A 390 24.10 -9.07 -50.15
N THR A 391 23.37 -9.99 -50.80
CA THR A 391 21.93 -9.83 -51.08
C THR A 391 21.14 -10.56 -50.01
N ALA A 392 20.19 -9.87 -49.36
CA ALA A 392 19.21 -10.47 -48.47
C ALA A 392 17.83 -10.47 -49.15
N THR A 393 17.11 -11.60 -49.09
CA THR A 393 15.76 -11.74 -49.64
C THR A 393 14.80 -12.12 -48.53
N ILE A 394 13.69 -11.40 -48.41
CA ILE A 394 12.59 -11.71 -47.50
C ILE A 394 11.47 -12.35 -48.33
N ALA A 395 11.11 -13.59 -48.03
CA ALA A 395 9.99 -14.27 -48.68
C ALA A 395 8.63 -13.74 -48.16
N ALA A 396 7.59 -13.88 -48.98
CA ALA A 396 6.23 -13.57 -48.54
C ALA A 396 5.77 -14.57 -47.46
N GLU A 397 5.11 -14.06 -46.42
CA GLU A 397 4.61 -14.84 -45.29
C GLU A 397 3.19 -14.37 -44.93
N GLY A 398 2.27 -15.31 -44.67
CA GLY A 398 0.89 -15.01 -44.29
C GLY A 398 -0.16 -15.92 -44.93
N ASN A 399 -1.41 -15.72 -44.51
CA ASN A 399 -2.59 -16.41 -45.05
C ASN A 399 -3.21 -15.62 -46.23
N PRO A 400 -4.14 -16.22 -47.00
CA PRO A 400 -4.85 -15.53 -48.08
C PRO A 400 -5.70 -14.31 -47.64
N GLU A 401 -6.08 -14.24 -46.36
CA GLU A 401 -6.87 -13.14 -45.78
C GLU A 401 -6.22 -12.69 -44.47
N ASN A 402 -6.22 -11.37 -44.21
CA ASN A 402 -5.85 -10.80 -42.94
C ASN A 402 -7.04 -10.83 -41.97
N THR A 403 -7.00 -11.77 -41.02
CA THR A 403 -8.13 -12.05 -40.12
C THR A 403 -7.84 -11.63 -38.67
N VAL A 404 -8.89 -11.23 -37.95
CA VAL A 404 -8.94 -11.22 -36.48
C VAL A 404 -9.74 -12.43 -36.00
N ARG A 405 -9.62 -12.81 -34.72
CA ARG A 405 -10.48 -13.87 -34.14
C ARG A 405 -11.95 -13.50 -34.34
N ASN A 406 -12.71 -14.38 -35.00
CA ASN A 406 -14.10 -14.16 -35.36
C ASN A 406 -14.92 -15.47 -35.26
N ILE A 407 -16.24 -15.35 -35.23
CA ILE A 407 -17.21 -16.45 -35.26
C ILE A 407 -18.19 -16.17 -36.40
N ALA A 408 -18.51 -17.20 -37.19
CA ALA A 408 -19.44 -17.09 -38.30
C ALA A 408 -20.90 -17.00 -37.81
N PHE A 409 -21.60 -15.96 -38.26
CA PHE A 409 -23.06 -15.80 -38.14
C PHE A 409 -23.61 -15.50 -39.53
N ASN A 410 -24.85 -15.92 -39.78
CA ASN A 410 -25.59 -15.53 -40.97
C ASN A 410 -26.17 -14.13 -40.77
N TYR A 411 -25.77 -13.15 -41.58
CA TYR A 411 -26.44 -11.86 -41.56
C TYR A 411 -27.83 -11.99 -42.22
N ILE A 412 -28.88 -11.68 -41.46
CA ILE A 412 -30.25 -11.61 -41.93
C ILE A 412 -30.81 -10.20 -41.79
N VAL A 413 -31.87 -9.90 -42.52
CA VAL A 413 -32.56 -8.61 -42.44
C VAL A 413 -34.07 -8.82 -42.37
N ARG A 414 -34.75 -8.03 -41.52
CA ARG A 414 -36.22 -8.02 -41.45
C ARG A 414 -36.79 -7.37 -42.71
N LEU A 415 -37.83 -7.97 -43.29
CA LEU A 415 -38.41 -7.50 -44.57
C LEU A 415 -39.47 -6.39 -44.39
N ALA A 416 -40.27 -6.42 -43.33
CA ALA A 416 -41.41 -5.52 -43.12
C ALA A 416 -41.53 -5.00 -41.67
#